data_AF-A0A7K0UAE0-F1
#
_entry.id   AF-A0A7K0UAE0-F1
#
_cell.length_a   1.000
_cell.length_b   1.000
_cell.length_c   1.000
_cell.angle_alpha   90.00
_cell.angle_beta   90.00
_cell.angle_gamma   90.00
#
_symmetry.space_group_name_H-M   'P 1'
#
loop_
_entity.id
_entity.type
_entity.pdbx_description
1 polymer ?
#
loop_
_entity_poly.entity_id
_entity_poly.type
_entity_poly.pdbx_seq_one_letter_code
_entity_poly.pdbx_strand_id
1 'polypeptide(L)'
;MSKYAYLGPAGTFTEAALKKITTTDDELIPCANVTAALDAVRSGKAELALVPIENSVEGVVARTLDELAIGDPLVILEETTLPVTFSLMVLAGNKGKKINSVATHPHAEAQCRAYIAKEMPGVEVITTASTAAAAEGLTTGNYDAAIAAPFAASHYGLEIISDDIGDNTAAVTRFVLVGKPGKIPKQTGYDRTSLAAFIGADHAGALLEILTEFSVRGVNLTFIQSRPTGRELGSYHFIIDAEGHINEERVGDVLMGLRRICEDVRFLGSYPRADKISPTTTKSTTDKSFQSASAWLTEVRQGKKI
;
A
#
# COMPACT_ATOMS: atom_id res chain seq x y z
N MET A 1 -15.63 -17.07 -8.20
CA MET A 1 -15.50 -17.10 -6.74
C MET A 1 -14.02 -17.11 -6.46
N SER A 2 -13.47 -16.01 -5.97
CA SER A 2 -12.05 -15.95 -5.60
C SER A 2 -11.90 -15.84 -4.08
N LYS A 3 -10.80 -16.37 -3.55
CA LYS A 3 -10.45 -16.27 -2.12
C LYS A 3 -9.47 -15.11 -1.89
N TYR A 4 -9.85 -14.16 -1.04
CA TYR A 4 -9.05 -12.97 -0.71
C TYR A 4 -8.62 -13.00 0.75
N ALA A 5 -7.32 -13.04 1.00
CA ALA A 5 -6.78 -12.78 2.33
C ALA A 5 -6.67 -11.27 2.59
N TYR A 6 -6.76 -10.85 3.86
CA TYR A 6 -6.50 -9.45 4.22
C TYR A 6 -6.02 -9.31 5.66
N LEU A 7 -5.40 -8.17 5.96
CA LEU A 7 -5.05 -7.80 7.34
C LEU A 7 -6.32 -7.56 8.16
N GLY A 8 -6.68 -8.54 8.99
CA GLY A 8 -7.87 -8.52 9.83
C GLY A 8 -7.69 -7.75 11.14
N PRO A 9 -8.66 -7.85 12.08
CA PRO A 9 -9.88 -8.67 12.00
C PRO A 9 -10.95 -8.07 11.07
N ALA A 10 -12.16 -8.65 11.07
CA ALA A 10 -13.31 -8.06 10.41
C ALA A 10 -13.66 -6.68 11.00
N GLY A 11 -14.23 -5.78 10.19
CA GLY A 11 -14.52 -4.40 10.59
C GLY A 11 -13.30 -3.47 10.57
N THR A 12 -12.23 -3.82 9.84
CA THR A 12 -11.04 -2.97 9.66
C THR A 12 -11.10 -2.15 8.36
N PHE A 13 -10.28 -1.10 8.26
CA PHE A 13 -10.10 -0.33 7.01
C PHE A 13 -9.66 -1.21 5.84
N THR A 14 -8.86 -2.26 6.10
CA THR A 14 -8.47 -3.22 5.07
C THR A 14 -9.68 -3.98 4.52
N GLU A 15 -10.60 -4.45 5.39
CA GLU A 15 -11.82 -5.12 4.94
C GLU A 15 -12.73 -4.17 4.13
N ALA A 16 -12.87 -2.93 4.60
CA ALA A 16 -13.66 -1.92 3.89
C ALA A 16 -13.07 -1.58 2.51
N ALA A 17 -11.74 -1.54 2.39
CA ALA A 17 -11.06 -1.37 1.11
C ALA A 17 -11.25 -2.59 0.21
N LEU A 18 -11.19 -3.81 0.76
CA LEU A 18 -11.40 -5.05 0.03
C LEU A 18 -12.81 -5.16 -0.55
N LYS A 19 -13.83 -4.77 0.22
CA LYS A 19 -15.23 -4.74 -0.23
C LYS A 19 -15.49 -3.82 -1.44
N LYS A 20 -14.58 -2.88 -1.76
CA LYS A 20 -14.69 -2.05 -2.98
C LYS A 20 -14.35 -2.81 -4.26
N ILE A 21 -13.55 -3.87 -4.16
CA ILE A 21 -13.02 -4.63 -5.31
C ILE A 21 -13.54 -6.08 -5.37
N THR A 22 -14.25 -6.53 -4.34
CA THR A 22 -14.85 -7.88 -4.27
C THR A 22 -16.37 -7.83 -4.42
N THR A 23 -16.94 -8.98 -4.74
CA THR A 23 -18.39 -9.21 -4.79
C THR A 23 -18.87 -10.03 -3.59
N THR A 24 -20.18 -10.16 -3.41
CA THR A 24 -20.76 -11.00 -2.33
C THR A 24 -20.46 -12.48 -2.48
N ASP A 25 -20.11 -12.91 -3.69
CA ASP A 25 -19.73 -14.29 -3.96
C ASP A 25 -18.28 -14.57 -3.56
N ASP A 26 -17.44 -13.56 -3.28
CA ASP A 26 -16.04 -13.81 -2.93
C ASP A 26 -15.86 -14.19 -1.45
N GLU A 27 -14.87 -15.04 -1.16
CA GLU A 27 -14.54 -15.44 0.21
C GLU A 27 -13.45 -14.53 0.79
N LEU A 28 -13.76 -13.85 1.90
CA LEU A 28 -12.82 -12.94 2.56
C LEU A 28 -12.23 -13.60 3.81
N ILE A 29 -10.91 -13.77 3.85
CA ILE A 29 -10.17 -14.51 4.88
C ILE A 29 -9.37 -13.51 5.74
N PRO A 30 -9.85 -13.16 6.95
CA PRO A 30 -9.09 -12.29 7.85
C PRO A 30 -7.83 -13.01 8.34
N CYS A 31 -6.70 -12.32 8.29
CA CYS A 31 -5.41 -12.81 8.76
C CYS A 31 -4.88 -11.95 9.92
N ALA A 32 -4.13 -12.57 10.83
CA ALA A 32 -3.65 -11.92 12.05
C ALA A 32 -2.63 -10.79 11.80
N ASN A 33 -1.92 -10.82 10.68
CA ASN A 33 -0.95 -9.79 10.29
C ASN A 33 -0.70 -9.83 8.76
N VAL A 34 0.06 -8.85 8.26
CA VAL A 34 0.43 -8.73 6.84
C VAL A 34 1.14 -9.97 6.33
N THR A 35 2.12 -10.50 7.08
CA THR A 35 2.85 -11.71 6.71
C THR A 35 1.90 -12.88 6.48
N ALA A 36 0.97 -13.11 7.41
CA ALA A 36 -0.01 -14.18 7.31
C ALA A 36 -0.93 -14.03 6.09
N ALA A 37 -1.33 -12.80 5.75
CA ALA A 37 -2.14 -12.54 4.56
C ALA A 37 -1.38 -12.85 3.25
N LEU A 38 -0.12 -12.42 3.16
CA LEU A 38 0.73 -12.67 1.98
C LEU A 38 1.12 -14.16 1.87
N ASP A 39 1.37 -14.83 3.00
CA ASP A 39 1.67 -16.27 3.04
C ASP A 39 0.44 -17.12 2.69
N ALA A 40 -0.78 -16.63 2.95
CA ALA A 40 -1.99 -17.29 2.47
C ALA A 40 -2.01 -17.36 0.94
N VAL A 41 -1.52 -16.33 0.24
CA VAL A 41 -1.35 -16.34 -1.22
C VAL A 41 -0.25 -17.29 -1.63
N ARG A 42 0.95 -17.19 -1.01
CA ARG A 42 2.09 -18.08 -1.34
C ARG A 42 1.72 -19.56 -1.21
N SER A 43 1.08 -19.94 -0.11
CA SER A 43 0.63 -21.31 0.17
C SER A 43 -0.59 -21.76 -0.63
N GLY A 44 -1.26 -20.86 -1.35
CA GLY A 44 -2.47 -21.17 -2.13
C GLY A 44 -3.75 -21.31 -1.29
N LYS A 45 -3.73 -20.88 -0.03
CA LYS A 45 -4.94 -20.77 0.80
C LYS A 45 -5.87 -19.66 0.31
N ALA A 46 -5.30 -18.60 -0.25
CA ALA A 46 -5.98 -17.52 -0.95
C ALA A 46 -5.39 -17.33 -2.35
N GLU A 47 -6.17 -16.80 -3.28
CA GLU A 47 -5.68 -16.42 -4.62
C GLU A 47 -4.99 -15.06 -4.58
N LEU A 48 -5.53 -14.16 -3.76
CA LEU A 48 -5.13 -12.76 -3.68
C LEU A 48 -5.09 -12.31 -2.22
N ALA A 49 -4.31 -11.28 -1.93
CA ALA A 49 -4.30 -10.61 -0.64
C ALA A 49 -4.38 -9.10 -0.79
N LEU A 50 -5.26 -8.44 -0.02
CA LEU A 50 -5.24 -6.99 0.10
C LEU A 50 -4.52 -6.59 1.39
N VAL A 51 -3.45 -5.80 1.25
CA VAL A 51 -2.65 -5.32 2.38
C VAL A 51 -2.42 -3.81 2.27
N PRO A 52 -2.37 -3.07 3.39
CA PRO A 52 -2.01 -1.66 3.37
C PRO A 52 -0.52 -1.54 3.04
N ILE A 53 -0.15 -0.55 2.23
CA ILE A 53 1.25 -0.29 1.87
C ILE A 53 1.72 1.08 2.38
N GLU A 54 0.81 2.05 2.49
CA GLU A 54 1.14 3.42 2.85
C GLU A 54 -0.08 4.14 3.43
N ASN A 55 0.15 4.99 4.43
CA ASN A 55 -0.81 5.90 5.01
C ASN A 55 -0.27 7.33 4.93
N SER A 56 -1.12 8.30 4.57
CA SER A 56 -0.68 9.69 4.35
C SER A 56 -0.27 10.44 5.63
N VAL A 57 -0.54 9.88 6.81
CA VAL A 57 -0.21 10.46 8.12
C VAL A 57 0.93 9.70 8.79
N GLU A 58 0.85 8.36 8.81
CA GLU A 58 1.83 7.49 9.48
C GLU A 58 2.99 7.04 8.59
N GLY A 59 2.89 7.28 7.28
CA GLY A 59 3.86 6.84 6.30
C GLY A 59 3.70 5.36 5.94
N VAL A 60 4.82 4.69 5.71
CA VAL A 60 4.84 3.37 5.06
C VAL A 60 4.48 2.23 6.00
N VAL A 61 3.79 1.22 5.48
CA VAL A 61 3.64 -0.07 6.16
C VAL A 61 4.88 -0.90 5.87
N ALA A 62 5.91 -0.69 6.69
CA ALA A 62 7.24 -1.28 6.53
C ALA A 62 7.20 -2.79 6.28
N ARG A 63 6.33 -3.52 7.00
CA ARG A 63 6.23 -4.97 6.85
C ARG A 63 5.74 -5.40 5.48
N THR A 64 4.79 -4.67 4.88
CA THR A 64 4.31 -4.93 3.52
C THR A 64 5.43 -4.77 2.50
N LEU A 65 6.22 -3.70 2.64
CA LEU A 65 7.36 -3.44 1.76
C LEU A 65 8.40 -4.56 1.83
N ASP A 66 8.78 -4.96 3.05
CA ASP A 66 9.78 -6.01 3.27
C ASP A 66 9.31 -7.37 2.71
N GLU A 67 8.05 -7.73 2.94
CA GLU A 67 7.45 -8.98 2.46
C GLU A 67 7.31 -9.04 0.94
N LEU A 68 7.07 -7.92 0.27
CA LEU A 68 7.03 -7.87 -1.18
C LEU A 68 8.43 -7.99 -1.78
N ALA A 69 9.44 -7.39 -1.14
CA ALA A 69 10.82 -7.35 -1.61
C ALA A 69 11.58 -8.67 -1.42
N ILE A 70 11.25 -9.45 -0.39
CA ILE A 70 12.02 -10.63 0.04
C ILE A 70 11.14 -11.89 -0.01
N GLY A 71 11.76 -13.07 -0.03
CA GLY A 71 11.06 -14.37 0.02
C GLY A 71 10.43 -14.77 -1.31
N ASP A 72 9.47 -15.70 -1.27
CA ASP A 72 8.81 -16.19 -2.48
C ASP A 72 8.11 -15.05 -3.24
N PRO A 73 8.31 -14.96 -4.57
CA PRO A 73 7.79 -13.88 -5.39
C PRO A 73 6.28 -13.67 -5.27
N LEU A 74 5.92 -12.40 -5.11
CA LEU A 74 4.55 -11.88 -5.18
C LEU A 74 4.57 -10.61 -6.04
N VAL A 75 3.44 -10.32 -6.68
CA VAL A 75 3.26 -9.12 -7.51
C VAL A 75 1.99 -8.39 -7.14
N ILE A 76 2.03 -7.07 -7.21
CA ILE A 76 0.90 -6.17 -7.10
C ILE A 76 0.17 -6.16 -8.45
N LEU A 77 -1.14 -6.38 -8.39
CA LEU A 77 -2.02 -6.47 -9.55
C LEU A 77 -2.98 -5.29 -9.65
N GLU A 78 -3.26 -4.64 -8.53
CA GLU A 78 -4.14 -3.48 -8.42
C GLU A 78 -3.80 -2.69 -7.15
N GLU A 79 -4.17 -1.42 -7.11
CA GLU A 79 -4.20 -0.63 -5.87
C GLU A 79 -5.55 0.03 -5.66
N THR A 80 -5.87 0.31 -4.40
CA THR A 80 -7.04 1.09 -4.03
C THR A 80 -6.71 2.02 -2.86
N THR A 81 -7.53 3.03 -2.67
CA THR A 81 -7.39 3.98 -1.57
C THR A 81 -8.67 4.05 -0.75
N LEU A 82 -8.51 4.28 0.55
CA LEU A 82 -9.61 4.50 1.47
C LEU A 82 -9.32 5.71 2.34
N PRO A 83 -10.18 6.75 2.31
CA PRO A 83 -10.15 7.80 3.31
C PRO A 83 -10.27 7.20 4.72
N VAL A 84 -9.46 7.71 5.64
CA VAL A 84 -9.46 7.28 7.03
C VAL A 84 -10.34 8.24 7.82
N THR A 85 -11.47 7.72 8.29
CA THR A 85 -12.41 8.46 9.15
C THR A 85 -12.59 7.68 10.43
N PHE A 86 -12.54 8.38 11.56
CA PHE A 86 -12.75 7.82 12.88
C PHE A 86 -14.07 8.30 13.47
N SER A 87 -14.75 7.41 14.16
CA SER A 87 -15.98 7.68 14.89
C SER A 87 -15.82 7.23 16.33
N LEU A 88 -16.34 8.03 17.25
CA LEU A 88 -16.54 7.62 18.64
C LEU A 88 -17.83 6.83 18.74
N MET A 89 -17.74 5.61 19.28
CA MET A 89 -18.87 4.70 19.41
C MET A 89 -18.97 4.11 20.81
N VAL A 90 -20.20 3.73 21.18
CA VAL A 90 -20.55 3.09 22.44
C VAL A 90 -21.42 1.86 22.17
N LEU A 91 -21.58 1.00 23.17
CA LEU A 91 -22.56 -0.08 23.08
C LEU A 91 -23.98 0.49 22.86
N ALA A 92 -24.79 -0.15 22.03
CA ALA A 92 -26.15 0.33 21.74
C ALA A 92 -26.96 0.55 23.02
N GLY A 93 -27.60 1.71 23.14
CA GLY A 93 -28.36 2.11 24.33
C GLY A 93 -27.52 2.71 25.46
N ASN A 94 -26.20 2.85 25.30
CA ASN A 94 -25.33 3.58 26.22
C ASN A 94 -25.14 5.05 25.84
N LYS A 95 -25.81 5.55 24.79
CA LYS A 95 -25.74 6.97 24.43
C LYS A 95 -26.17 7.86 25.60
N GLY A 96 -25.34 8.86 25.90
CA GLY A 96 -25.55 9.79 27.01
C GLY A 96 -25.08 9.28 28.38
N LYS A 97 -24.57 8.04 28.49
CA LYS A 97 -23.86 7.60 29.70
C LYS A 97 -22.49 8.25 29.80
N LYS A 98 -21.98 8.37 31.02
CA LYS A 98 -20.64 8.90 31.29
C LYS A 98 -19.57 7.97 30.72
N ILE A 99 -18.64 8.51 29.94
CA ILE A 99 -17.48 7.80 29.39
C ILE A 99 -16.29 8.08 30.32
N ASN A 100 -15.76 7.06 30.99
CA ASN A 100 -14.55 7.15 31.82
C ASN A 100 -13.35 6.48 31.13
N SER A 101 -13.61 5.58 30.18
CA SER A 101 -12.59 4.86 29.42
C SER A 101 -12.92 4.83 27.92
N VAL A 102 -11.90 5.03 27.09
CA VAL A 102 -11.99 4.93 25.62
C VAL A 102 -10.89 4.03 25.09
N ALA A 103 -11.25 3.03 24.28
CA ALA A 103 -10.28 2.12 23.69
C ALA A 103 -10.02 2.41 22.21
N THR A 104 -8.76 2.34 21.79
CA THR A 104 -8.40 2.39 20.37
C THR A 104 -6.95 1.93 20.12
N HIS A 105 -6.56 1.85 18.84
CA HIS A 105 -5.18 1.59 18.45
C HIS A 105 -4.32 2.85 18.65
N PRO A 106 -3.03 2.76 19.04
CA PRO A 106 -2.18 3.93 19.32
C PRO A 106 -2.15 4.95 18.19
N HIS A 107 -2.21 4.47 16.96
CA HIS A 107 -2.22 5.34 15.78
C HIS A 107 -3.53 6.13 15.62
N ALA A 108 -4.67 5.52 15.94
CA ALA A 108 -5.96 6.20 15.93
C ALA A 108 -6.08 7.19 17.09
N GLU A 109 -5.54 6.87 18.28
CA GLU A 109 -5.40 7.84 19.39
C GLU A 109 -4.63 9.07 18.94
N ALA A 110 -3.46 8.86 18.33
CA ALA A 110 -2.60 9.96 17.90
C ALA A 110 -3.28 10.88 16.86
N GLN A 111 -4.20 10.33 16.07
CA GLN A 111 -4.99 11.06 15.06
C GLN A 111 -6.31 11.63 15.59
N CYS A 112 -6.70 11.35 16.84
CA CYS A 112 -7.93 11.86 17.45
C CYS A 112 -7.64 12.62 18.75
N ARG A 113 -6.38 12.98 19.00
CA ARG A 113 -5.92 13.50 20.29
C ARG A 113 -6.55 14.84 20.61
N ALA A 114 -6.71 15.72 19.61
CA ALA A 114 -7.34 17.02 19.83
C ALA A 114 -8.82 16.86 20.23
N TYR A 115 -9.53 15.94 19.59
CA TYR A 115 -10.91 15.61 19.94
C TYR A 115 -11.01 15.03 21.36
N ILE A 116 -10.19 14.03 21.71
CA ILE A 116 -10.20 13.39 23.04
C ILE A 116 -9.95 14.44 24.13
N ALA A 117 -8.92 15.28 23.95
CA ALA A 117 -8.56 16.31 24.93
C ALA A 117 -9.68 17.36 25.13
N LYS A 118 -10.45 17.66 24.08
CA LYS A 118 -11.51 18.66 24.10
C LYS A 118 -12.83 18.13 24.66
N GLU A 119 -13.28 16.97 24.18
CA GLU A 119 -14.62 16.44 24.46
C GLU A 119 -14.67 15.46 25.64
N MET A 120 -13.53 14.81 25.95
CA MET A 120 -13.44 13.79 27.00
C MET A 120 -12.24 14.04 27.95
N PRO A 121 -12.14 15.22 28.58
CA PRO A 121 -11.01 15.54 29.45
C PRO A 121 -10.93 14.57 30.63
N GLY A 122 -9.76 13.94 30.81
CA GLY A 122 -9.50 12.99 31.90
C GLY A 122 -10.01 11.56 31.66
N VAL A 123 -10.44 11.22 30.43
CA VAL A 123 -10.76 9.84 30.05
C VAL A 123 -9.51 8.96 30.09
N GLU A 124 -9.64 7.72 30.56
CA GLU A 124 -8.60 6.72 30.44
C GLU A 124 -8.54 6.21 28.99
N VAL A 125 -7.38 6.33 28.34
CA VAL A 125 -7.18 5.81 26.99
C VAL A 125 -6.56 4.41 27.06
N ILE A 126 -7.34 3.41 26.64
CA ILE A 126 -6.95 2.00 26.62
C ILE A 126 -6.42 1.64 25.24
N THR A 127 -5.20 1.10 25.22
CA THR A 127 -4.56 0.66 23.97
C THR A 127 -5.03 -0.72 23.56
N THR A 128 -5.41 -0.89 22.29
CA THR A 128 -5.78 -2.17 21.69
C THR A 128 -4.91 -2.53 20.49
N ALA A 129 -4.96 -3.80 20.08
CA ALA A 129 -4.22 -4.31 18.92
C ALA A 129 -4.75 -3.77 17.57
N SER A 130 -6.00 -3.33 17.51
CA SER A 130 -6.59 -2.66 16.34
C SER A 130 -7.82 -1.83 16.74
N THR A 131 -8.22 -0.90 15.87
CA THR A 131 -9.47 -0.15 16.05
C THR A 131 -10.70 -1.05 16.00
N ALA A 132 -10.69 -2.09 15.17
CA ALA A 132 -11.76 -3.09 15.12
C ALA A 132 -11.83 -3.93 16.41
N ALA A 133 -10.69 -4.32 16.98
CA ALA A 133 -10.65 -4.98 18.29
C ALA A 133 -11.16 -4.06 19.42
N ALA A 134 -10.93 -2.75 19.31
CA ALA A 134 -11.53 -1.78 20.23
C ALA A 134 -13.06 -1.74 20.10
N ALA A 135 -13.59 -1.75 18.87
CA ALA A 135 -15.03 -1.82 18.65
C ALA A 135 -15.63 -3.15 19.16
N GLU A 136 -15.00 -4.28 18.85
CA GLU A 136 -15.42 -5.61 19.30
C GLU A 136 -15.48 -5.70 20.84
N GLY A 137 -14.45 -5.22 21.54
CA GLY A 137 -14.39 -5.28 23.00
C GLY A 137 -15.40 -4.39 23.74
N LEU A 138 -16.12 -3.49 23.05
CA LEU A 138 -17.30 -2.84 23.63
C LEU A 138 -18.41 -3.83 23.92
N THR A 139 -18.54 -4.88 23.10
CA THR A 139 -19.58 -5.90 23.26
C THR A 139 -19.37 -6.76 24.51
N THR A 140 -18.14 -6.81 25.03
CA THR A 140 -17.81 -7.54 26.26
C THR A 140 -17.79 -6.65 27.52
N GLY A 141 -17.97 -5.34 27.36
CA GLY A 141 -18.04 -4.40 28.49
C GLY A 141 -16.68 -4.05 29.13
N ASN A 142 -15.58 -4.18 28.40
CA ASN A 142 -14.24 -3.91 28.93
C ASN A 142 -13.96 -2.41 29.16
N TYR A 143 -14.72 -1.53 28.51
CA TYR A 143 -14.59 -0.07 28.56
C TYR A 143 -15.85 0.62 28.03
N ASP A 144 -15.96 1.93 28.21
CA ASP A 144 -17.19 2.68 27.98
C ASP A 144 -17.40 3.09 26.52
N ALA A 145 -16.31 3.41 25.81
CA ALA A 145 -16.33 3.86 24.42
C ALA A 145 -15.15 3.30 23.60
N ALA A 146 -15.27 3.31 22.28
CA ALA A 146 -14.20 2.99 21.36
C ALA A 146 -14.08 4.05 20.26
N ILE A 147 -12.86 4.27 19.79
CA ILE A 147 -12.61 5.02 18.55
C ILE A 147 -12.23 4.02 17.47
N ALA A 148 -13.06 3.92 16.44
CA ALA A 148 -12.84 3.02 15.32
C ALA A 148 -13.43 3.58 14.04
N ALA A 149 -13.30 2.81 12.95
CA ALA A 149 -13.90 3.20 11.69
C ALA A 149 -15.45 3.12 11.76
N PRO A 150 -16.20 3.99 11.06
CA PRO A 150 -17.66 4.05 11.16
C PRO A 150 -18.34 2.71 10.84
N PHE A 151 -17.81 1.96 9.88
CA PHE A 151 -18.36 0.65 9.50
C PHE A 151 -18.20 -0.44 10.58
N ALA A 152 -17.30 -0.25 11.56
CA ALA A 152 -17.21 -1.16 12.70
C ALA A 152 -18.48 -1.11 13.56
N ALA A 153 -19.15 0.05 13.63
CA ALA A 153 -20.37 0.19 14.41
C ALA A 153 -21.50 -0.71 13.87
N SER A 154 -21.70 -0.72 12.55
CA SER A 154 -22.69 -1.62 11.92
C SER A 154 -22.31 -3.09 12.07
N HIS A 155 -21.03 -3.42 12.05
CA HIS A 155 -20.54 -4.79 12.18
C HIS A 155 -20.76 -5.36 13.58
N TYR A 156 -20.48 -4.58 14.62
CA TYR A 156 -20.53 -5.01 16.03
C TYR A 156 -21.82 -4.57 16.77
N GLY A 157 -22.80 -3.99 16.06
CA GLY A 157 -24.06 -3.54 16.66
C GLY A 157 -23.89 -2.38 17.66
N LEU A 158 -23.00 -1.44 17.35
CA LEU A 158 -22.66 -0.30 18.20
C LEU A 158 -23.37 0.97 17.74
N GLU A 159 -23.44 1.95 18.63
CA GLU A 159 -24.02 3.26 18.36
C GLU A 159 -22.92 4.33 18.23
N ILE A 160 -22.88 5.01 17.09
CA ILE A 160 -21.98 6.16 16.87
C ILE A 160 -22.54 7.38 17.60
N ILE A 161 -21.71 8.02 18.43
CA ILE A 161 -22.07 9.24 19.17
C ILE A 161 -21.40 10.50 18.63
N SER A 162 -20.28 10.34 17.92
CA SER A 162 -19.66 11.42 17.15
C SER A 162 -18.92 10.80 15.98
N ASP A 163 -19.04 11.41 14.82
CA ASP A 163 -18.43 10.94 13.58
C ASP A 163 -17.43 11.96 13.05
N ASP A 164 -16.51 11.51 12.21
CA ASP A 164 -15.43 12.30 11.61
C ASP A 164 -14.61 13.10 12.65
N ILE A 165 -14.16 12.39 13.70
CA ILE A 165 -13.44 12.97 14.84
C ILE A 165 -11.92 13.02 14.66
N GLY A 166 -11.44 12.74 13.45
CA GLY A 166 -10.01 12.74 13.12
C GLY A 166 -9.46 14.15 13.00
N ASP A 167 -8.23 14.35 13.48
CA ASP A 167 -7.52 15.63 13.42
C ASP A 167 -7.17 16.02 11.97
N ASN A 168 -7.04 15.03 11.06
CA ASN A 168 -6.76 15.24 9.64
C ASN A 168 -7.82 14.59 8.74
N THR A 169 -8.68 15.42 8.15
CA THR A 169 -9.76 14.98 7.24
C THR A 169 -9.27 14.53 5.86
N ALA A 170 -8.00 14.80 5.52
CA ALA A 170 -7.37 14.36 4.28
C ALA A 170 -6.60 13.04 4.44
N ALA A 171 -6.69 12.37 5.61
CA ALA A 171 -6.01 11.11 5.85
C ALA A 171 -6.51 10.02 4.88
N VAL A 172 -5.59 9.37 4.17
CA VAL A 172 -5.88 8.31 3.23
C VAL A 172 -4.90 7.15 3.42
N THR A 173 -5.41 5.93 3.30
CA THR A 173 -4.57 4.72 3.27
C THR A 173 -4.61 4.13 1.86
N ARG A 174 -3.43 3.83 1.32
CA ARG A 174 -3.22 3.09 0.08
C ARG A 174 -3.06 1.61 0.38
N PHE A 175 -3.79 0.79 -0.36
CA PHE A 175 -3.78 -0.66 -0.28
C PHE A 175 -3.38 -1.25 -1.63
N VAL A 176 -2.70 -2.39 -1.60
CA VAL A 176 -2.28 -3.12 -2.80
C VAL A 176 -2.88 -4.52 -2.79
N LEU A 177 -3.41 -4.93 -3.94
CA LEU A 177 -3.90 -6.26 -4.20
C LEU A 177 -2.74 -7.10 -4.76
N VAL A 178 -2.37 -8.13 -4.02
CA VAL A 178 -1.18 -8.92 -4.25
C VAL A 178 -1.56 -10.34 -4.67
N GLY A 179 -0.87 -10.87 -5.68
CA GLY A 179 -1.03 -12.24 -6.18
C GLY A 179 0.30 -12.90 -6.50
N LYS A 180 0.24 -14.17 -6.94
CA LYS A 180 1.41 -14.86 -7.48
C LYS A 180 1.81 -14.28 -8.85
N PRO A 181 3.11 -14.31 -9.22
CA PRO A 181 3.53 -13.99 -10.57
C PRO A 181 2.84 -14.88 -11.60
N GLY A 182 2.63 -14.35 -12.81
CA GLY A 182 2.08 -15.12 -13.94
C GLY A 182 1.15 -14.30 -14.83
N LYS A 183 0.53 -13.25 -14.29
CA LYS A 183 -0.31 -12.32 -15.04
C LYS A 183 0.18 -10.89 -14.82
N ILE A 184 0.43 -10.18 -15.91
CA ILE A 184 0.63 -8.73 -15.91
C ILE A 184 -0.73 -8.12 -16.30
N PRO A 185 -1.29 -7.21 -15.49
CA PRO A 185 -2.46 -6.41 -15.88
C PRO A 185 -2.29 -5.76 -17.26
N LYS A 186 -3.40 -5.42 -17.92
CA LYS A 186 -3.32 -4.66 -19.17
C LYS A 186 -2.96 -3.22 -18.86
N GLN A 187 -2.07 -2.65 -19.67
CA GLN A 187 -1.75 -1.22 -19.62
C GLN A 187 -3.03 -0.38 -19.81
N THR A 188 -3.22 0.59 -18.92
CA THR A 188 -4.36 1.50 -18.90
C THR A 188 -4.00 2.91 -19.33
N GLY A 189 -2.70 3.24 -19.36
CA GLY A 189 -2.21 4.60 -19.58
C GLY A 189 -2.21 5.44 -18.29
N TYR A 190 -2.65 4.87 -17.17
CA TYR A 190 -2.65 5.45 -15.84
C TYR A 190 -2.03 4.45 -14.86
N ASP A 191 -0.87 3.91 -15.22
CA ASP A 191 -0.29 2.78 -14.53
C ASP A 191 0.85 3.21 -13.58
N ARG A 192 1.09 2.37 -12.59
CA ARG A 192 2.23 2.43 -11.68
C ARG A 192 3.02 1.14 -11.83
N THR A 193 4.33 1.25 -11.83
CA THR A 193 5.24 0.12 -11.76
C THR A 193 6.01 0.16 -10.45
N SER A 194 5.95 -0.92 -9.68
CA SER A 194 6.68 -1.06 -8.42
C SER A 194 7.83 -2.05 -8.57
N LEU A 195 8.95 -1.77 -7.91
CA LEU A 195 10.11 -2.66 -7.87
C LEU A 195 10.91 -2.51 -6.58
N ALA A 196 11.70 -3.52 -6.25
CA ALA A 196 12.77 -3.44 -5.27
C ALA A 196 14.13 -3.51 -5.98
N ALA A 197 14.96 -2.49 -5.80
CA ALA A 197 16.32 -2.43 -6.35
C ALA A 197 17.35 -2.68 -5.23
N PHE A 198 18.13 -3.75 -5.36
CA PHE A 198 19.16 -4.13 -4.39
C PHE A 198 20.53 -3.60 -4.85
N ILE A 199 21.17 -2.78 -4.01
CA ILE A 199 22.49 -2.23 -4.31
C ILE A 199 23.54 -3.31 -4.10
N GLY A 200 24.42 -3.53 -5.08
CA GLY A 200 25.49 -4.52 -4.95
C GLY A 200 26.73 -4.04 -4.19
N ALA A 201 27.11 -2.77 -4.38
CA ALA A 201 28.21 -2.16 -3.63
C ALA A 201 27.76 -0.78 -3.13
N ASP A 202 27.61 -0.63 -1.81
CA ASP A 202 27.26 0.65 -1.21
C ASP A 202 28.43 1.63 -1.36
N HIS A 203 28.17 2.77 -2.00
CA HIS A 203 29.14 3.83 -2.24
C HIS A 203 28.42 5.16 -2.49
N ALA A 204 29.14 6.27 -2.30
CA ALA A 204 28.60 7.59 -2.58
C ALA A 204 28.20 7.70 -4.06
N GLY A 205 26.89 7.88 -4.31
CA GLY A 205 26.33 7.94 -5.66
C GLY A 205 25.52 6.71 -6.07
N ALA A 206 25.54 5.60 -5.32
CA ALA A 206 24.81 4.38 -5.70
C ALA A 206 23.31 4.60 -5.93
N LEU A 207 22.64 5.39 -5.07
CA LEU A 207 21.24 5.77 -5.28
C LEU A 207 21.08 6.69 -6.51
N LEU A 208 22.02 7.62 -6.73
CA LEU A 208 21.96 8.51 -7.89
C LEU A 208 22.04 7.72 -9.21
N GLU A 209 22.84 6.66 -9.27
CA GLU A 209 22.90 5.78 -10.44
C GLU A 209 21.53 5.15 -10.74
N ILE A 210 20.87 4.62 -9.71
CA ILE A 210 19.50 4.07 -9.81
C ILE A 210 18.52 5.15 -10.31
N LEU A 211 18.51 6.33 -9.67
CA LEU A 211 17.61 7.43 -10.03
C LEU A 211 17.88 7.97 -11.44
N THR A 212 19.14 7.90 -11.90
CA THR A 212 19.54 8.32 -13.24
C THR A 212 18.88 7.46 -14.30
N GLU A 213 18.74 6.14 -14.08
CA GLU A 213 18.07 5.26 -15.05
C GLU A 213 16.62 5.71 -15.32
N PHE A 214 15.90 6.15 -14.29
CA PHE A 214 14.55 6.71 -14.44
C PHE A 214 14.55 8.09 -15.10
N SER A 215 15.41 9.00 -14.62
CA SER A 215 15.37 10.40 -15.04
C SER A 215 15.73 10.59 -16.52
N VAL A 216 16.74 9.88 -17.03
CA VAL A 216 17.17 9.99 -18.44
C VAL A 216 16.15 9.43 -19.42
N ARG A 217 15.20 8.62 -18.94
CA ARG A 217 14.08 8.05 -19.72
C ARG A 217 12.76 8.78 -19.47
N GLY A 218 12.79 9.85 -18.68
CA GLY A 218 11.61 10.63 -18.28
C GLY A 218 10.53 9.79 -17.62
N VAL A 219 10.94 8.88 -16.72
CA VAL A 219 10.03 8.12 -15.87
C VAL A 219 9.99 8.80 -14.50
N ASN A 220 8.85 9.38 -14.15
CA ASN A 220 8.67 10.02 -12.85
C ASN A 220 8.53 8.97 -11.74
N LEU A 221 9.02 9.30 -10.54
CA LEU A 221 8.84 8.47 -9.36
C LEU A 221 7.74 9.06 -8.48
N THR A 222 6.81 8.22 -8.01
CA THR A 222 5.80 8.64 -7.04
C THR A 222 6.12 8.21 -5.61
N PHE A 223 7.07 7.29 -5.44
CA PHE A 223 7.45 6.79 -4.13
C PHE A 223 8.87 6.24 -4.19
N ILE A 224 9.66 6.50 -3.15
CA ILE A 224 10.94 5.83 -2.91
C ILE A 224 11.18 5.68 -1.41
N GLN A 225 11.54 4.47 -0.98
CA GLN A 225 11.85 4.17 0.41
C GLN A 225 13.06 3.25 0.49
N SER A 226 14.08 3.66 1.26
CA SER A 226 15.21 2.79 1.60
C SER A 226 14.82 1.82 2.72
N ARG A 227 15.29 0.59 2.61
CA ARG A 227 15.11 -0.47 3.61
C ARG A 227 16.42 -1.24 3.79
N PRO A 228 16.84 -1.57 5.03
CA PRO A 228 18.00 -2.42 5.23
C PRO A 228 17.69 -3.84 4.73
N THR A 229 18.67 -4.50 4.10
CA THR A 229 18.51 -5.90 3.67
C THR A 229 18.62 -6.89 4.84
N GLY A 230 19.20 -6.45 5.96
CA GLY A 230 19.47 -7.28 7.13
C GLY A 230 20.70 -8.20 6.99
N ARG A 231 21.40 -8.18 5.84
CA ARG A 231 22.64 -8.96 5.63
C ARG A 231 23.81 -8.37 6.42
N GLU A 232 24.03 -7.07 6.30
CA GLU A 232 25.06 -6.32 7.01
C GLU A 232 24.68 -4.83 7.11
N LEU A 233 25.32 -4.10 8.02
CA LEU A 233 25.17 -2.64 8.12
C LEU A 233 25.69 -1.98 6.85
N GLY A 234 24.90 -1.09 6.23
CA GLY A 234 25.23 -0.48 4.94
C GLY A 234 24.62 -1.18 3.72
N SER A 235 24.04 -2.38 3.88
CA SER A 235 23.34 -3.04 2.78
C SER A 235 21.87 -2.63 2.74
N TYR A 236 21.48 -1.97 1.65
CA TYR A 236 20.14 -1.45 1.45
C TYR A 236 19.51 -1.94 0.14
N HIS A 237 18.18 -1.97 0.14
CA HIS A 237 17.40 -1.98 -1.08
C HIS A 237 16.43 -0.81 -1.08
N PHE A 238 16.00 -0.38 -2.27
CA PHE A 238 15.01 0.66 -2.43
C PHE A 238 13.73 0.08 -3.00
N ILE A 239 12.60 0.34 -2.34
CA ILE A 239 11.30 0.15 -2.95
C ILE A 239 10.95 1.42 -3.70
N ILE A 240 10.59 1.28 -4.97
CA ILE A 240 10.36 2.39 -5.88
C ILE A 240 9.02 2.17 -6.57
N ASP A 241 8.18 3.19 -6.57
CA ASP A 241 7.02 3.28 -7.47
C ASP A 241 7.28 4.33 -8.55
N ALA A 242 7.10 3.91 -9.79
CA ALA A 242 7.34 4.71 -10.97
C ALA A 242 6.08 4.85 -11.83
N GLU A 243 5.95 5.98 -12.53
CA GLU A 243 4.87 6.23 -13.47
C GLU A 243 5.03 5.46 -14.77
N GLY A 244 4.00 4.69 -15.12
CA GLY A 244 3.93 3.92 -16.36
C GLY A 244 3.92 2.42 -16.13
N HIS A 245 3.71 1.71 -17.22
CA HIS A 245 3.57 0.26 -17.26
C HIS A 245 4.83 -0.42 -17.82
N ILE A 246 5.14 -1.64 -17.39
CA ILE A 246 6.29 -2.43 -17.89
C ILE A 246 6.31 -2.66 -19.41
N ASN A 247 5.16 -2.49 -20.07
CA ASN A 247 5.04 -2.65 -21.52
C ASN A 247 5.32 -1.35 -22.28
N GLU A 248 5.50 -0.22 -21.60
CA GLU A 248 5.99 1.02 -22.21
C GLU A 248 7.49 0.92 -22.41
N GLU A 249 7.97 1.37 -23.58
CA GLU A 249 9.38 1.26 -23.97
C GLU A 249 10.29 1.93 -22.94
N ARG A 250 9.89 3.11 -22.44
CA ARG A 250 10.67 3.87 -21.46
C ARG A 250 10.81 3.13 -20.13
N VAL A 251 9.79 2.40 -19.69
CA VAL A 251 9.79 1.66 -18.40
C VAL A 251 10.57 0.36 -18.56
N GLY A 252 10.36 -0.36 -19.67
CA GLY A 252 11.16 -1.54 -20.00
C GLY A 252 12.66 -1.24 -20.04
N ASP A 253 13.05 -0.12 -20.68
CA ASP A 253 14.45 0.28 -20.76
C ASP A 253 15.03 0.74 -19.41
N VAL A 254 14.21 1.31 -18.50
CA VAL A 254 14.61 1.52 -17.09
C VAL A 254 14.97 0.20 -16.44
N LEU A 255 14.10 -0.81 -16.51
CA LEU A 255 14.35 -2.10 -15.84
C LEU A 255 15.58 -2.80 -16.41
N MET A 256 15.81 -2.70 -17.73
CA MET A 256 17.04 -3.17 -18.36
C MET A 256 18.28 -2.43 -17.83
N GLY A 257 18.16 -1.12 -17.62
CA GLY A 257 19.19 -0.28 -16.99
C GLY A 257 19.54 -0.73 -15.59
N LEU A 258 18.52 -0.77 -14.72
CA LEU A 258 18.65 -1.20 -13.33
C LEU A 258 19.24 -2.61 -13.22
N ARG A 259 18.81 -3.55 -14.08
CA ARG A 259 19.32 -4.93 -14.07
C ARG A 259 20.82 -5.03 -14.34
N ARG A 260 21.43 -4.03 -15.00
CA ARG A 260 22.88 -4.00 -15.25
C ARG A 260 23.69 -3.44 -14.08
N ILE A 261 23.12 -2.54 -13.28
CA ILE A 261 23.84 -1.80 -12.24
C ILE A 261 23.54 -2.30 -10.82
N CYS A 262 22.34 -2.85 -10.58
CA CYS A 262 21.94 -3.41 -9.30
C CYS A 262 22.42 -4.86 -9.16
N GLU A 263 22.67 -5.31 -7.93
CA GLU A 263 22.91 -6.73 -7.65
C GLU A 263 21.68 -7.57 -8.00
N ASP A 264 20.51 -7.05 -7.64
CA ASP A 264 19.24 -7.63 -8.02
C ASP A 264 18.17 -6.56 -8.23
N VAL A 265 17.20 -6.89 -9.06
CA VAL A 265 16.02 -6.07 -9.29
C VAL A 265 14.82 -6.99 -9.24
N ARG A 266 13.98 -6.81 -8.23
CA ARG A 266 12.74 -7.54 -8.08
C ARG A 266 11.60 -6.69 -8.60
N PHE A 267 11.04 -7.11 -9.72
CA PHE A 267 9.80 -6.52 -10.23
C PHE A 267 8.63 -6.89 -9.31
N LEU A 268 7.91 -5.88 -8.82
CA LEU A 268 6.78 -6.04 -7.92
C LEU A 268 5.44 -5.86 -8.63
N GLY A 269 5.41 -5.49 -9.91
CA GLY A 269 4.17 -5.40 -10.69
C GLY A 269 4.03 -4.08 -11.43
N SER A 270 3.21 -4.10 -12.49
CA SER A 270 2.69 -2.93 -13.16
C SER A 270 1.16 -3.01 -13.16
N TYR A 271 0.50 -1.98 -12.66
CA TYR A 271 -0.92 -2.04 -12.34
C TYR A 271 -1.58 -0.66 -12.41
N PRO A 272 -2.92 -0.59 -12.56
CA PRO A 272 -3.64 0.67 -12.68
C PRO A 272 -3.55 1.49 -11.39
N ARG A 273 -3.38 2.80 -11.51
CA ARG A 273 -3.40 3.74 -10.39
C ARG A 273 -4.81 4.02 -9.92
N ALA A 274 -5.00 4.10 -8.61
CA ALA A 274 -6.29 4.45 -8.02
C ALA A 274 -6.73 5.90 -8.38
N ASP A 275 -5.76 6.82 -8.50
CA ASP A 275 -5.99 8.25 -8.75
C ASP A 275 -6.24 8.61 -10.23
N LYS A 276 -5.93 7.70 -11.16
CA LYS A 276 -6.00 7.91 -12.62
C LYS A 276 -5.31 9.19 -13.10
N ILE A 277 -4.22 9.58 -12.44
CA ILE A 277 -3.38 10.69 -12.90
C ILE A 277 -2.52 10.23 -14.07
N SER A 278 -2.57 10.96 -15.19
CA SER A 278 -1.78 10.64 -16.38
C SER A 278 -0.27 10.68 -16.08
N PRO A 279 0.53 9.77 -16.67
CA PRO A 279 1.97 9.80 -16.51
C PRO A 279 2.58 11.04 -17.15
N THR A 280 3.65 11.54 -16.54
CA THR A 280 4.43 12.66 -17.04
C THR A 280 5.27 12.18 -18.22
N THR A 281 4.96 12.66 -19.44
CA THR A 281 5.68 12.25 -20.66
C THR A 281 6.14 13.45 -21.49
N THR A 282 7.19 13.23 -22.28
CA THR A 282 7.74 14.22 -23.22
C THR A 282 7.75 13.62 -24.62
N LYS A 283 7.94 14.45 -25.66
CA LYS A 283 8.02 13.96 -27.04
C LYS A 283 9.09 12.88 -27.24
N SER A 284 10.23 13.02 -26.56
CA SER A 284 11.34 12.08 -26.64
C SER A 284 11.13 10.78 -25.84
N THR A 285 10.15 10.74 -24.94
CA THR A 285 9.91 9.60 -24.03
C THR A 285 8.66 8.79 -24.37
N THR A 286 8.09 8.99 -25.56
CA THR A 286 7.00 8.19 -26.11
C THR A 286 7.53 6.87 -26.70
N ASP A 287 6.71 5.82 -26.71
CA ASP A 287 7.07 4.53 -27.32
C ASP A 287 7.52 4.69 -28.78
N LYS A 288 6.82 5.54 -29.55
CA LYS A 288 7.19 5.86 -30.94
C LYS A 288 8.60 6.43 -31.06
N SER A 289 9.02 7.26 -30.10
CA SER A 289 10.38 7.82 -30.05
C SER A 289 11.43 6.73 -29.85
N PHE A 290 11.21 5.84 -28.87
CA PHE A 290 12.08 4.70 -28.60
C PHE A 290 12.16 3.73 -29.79
N GLN A 291 11.02 3.39 -30.38
CA GLN A 291 10.95 2.51 -31.55
C GLN A 291 11.66 3.12 -32.77
N SER A 292 11.47 4.42 -33.00
CA SER A 292 12.18 5.13 -34.08
C SER A 292 13.69 5.15 -33.86
N ALA A 293 14.15 5.36 -32.61
CA ALA A 293 15.56 5.34 -32.27
C ALA A 293 16.16 3.93 -32.44
N SER A 294 15.44 2.89 -32.03
CA SER A 294 15.85 1.49 -32.20
C SER A 294 15.95 1.07 -33.67
N ALA A 295 14.97 1.48 -34.48
CA ALA A 295 14.99 1.26 -35.93
C ALA A 295 16.19 1.97 -36.59
N TRP A 296 16.44 3.23 -36.23
CA TRP A 296 17.61 3.97 -36.71
C TRP A 296 18.92 3.29 -36.30
N LEU A 297 19.08 2.87 -35.04
CA LEU A 297 20.28 2.17 -34.57
C LEU A 297 20.51 0.86 -35.32
N THR A 298 19.43 0.15 -35.67
CA THR A 298 19.50 -1.06 -36.49
C THR A 298 20.05 -0.76 -37.89
N GLU A 299 19.63 0.33 -38.52
CA GLU A 299 20.17 0.77 -39.81
C GLU A 299 21.64 1.21 -39.73
N VAL A 300 22.04 1.90 -38.66
CA VAL A 300 23.44 2.28 -38.40
C VAL A 300 24.32 1.03 -38.26
N ARG A 301 23.89 0.04 -37.47
CA ARG A 301 24.62 -1.24 -37.30
C ARG A 301 24.76 -2.03 -38.60
N GLN A 302 23.85 -1.83 -39.55
CA GLN A 302 23.91 -2.42 -40.89
C GLN A 302 24.71 -1.57 -41.89
N GLY A 303 25.25 -0.42 -41.48
CA GLY A 303 25.96 0.51 -42.35
C GLY A 303 25.08 1.24 -43.37
N LYS A 304 23.75 1.24 -43.18
CA LYS A 304 22.78 1.89 -44.10
C LYS A 304 22.56 3.37 -43.80
N LYS A 305 22.79 3.78 -42.56
CA LYS A 305 22.81 5.18 -42.12
C LYS A 305 24.14 5.48 -41.43
N ILE A 306 24.65 6.68 -41.65
CA ILE A 306 25.90 7.21 -41.08
C ILE A 306 25.55 8.45 -40.27
#